data_AF-A0A5S4EV64-F1
#
_entry.id   AF-A0A5S4EV64-F1
#
_cell.length_a   1.000
_cell.length_b   1.000
_cell.length_c   1.000
_cell.angle_alpha   90.00
_cell.angle_beta   90.00
_cell.angle_gamma   90.00
#
_symmetry.space_group_name_H-M   'P 1'
#
loop_
_entity.id
_entity.type
_entity.pdbx_description
1 polymer ?
#
loop_
_entity_poly.entity_id
_entity_poly.type
_entity_poly.pdbx_seq_one_letter_code
_entity_poly.pdbx_strand_id
1 'polypeptide(L)'
;KLAPRSKLTIKHTTRTARALVRDLHYRLDVNTLHRDEEATSLALNEIGRVSLRITQPLFVDDYGRNRLTGGFILVDEATNGTVGAGMIMDSR
;
A
#
# COMPACT_ATOMS: atom_id res chain seq x y z
N LYS A 1 0.64 -9.79 7.39
CA LYS A 1 -0.13 -10.19 6.20
C LYS A 1 -1.11 -9.07 5.89
N LEU A 2 -1.11 -8.55 4.67
CA LEU A 2 -2.01 -7.49 4.22
C LEU A 2 -3.18 -8.12 3.47
N ALA A 3 -4.41 -7.80 3.87
CA ALA A 3 -5.61 -8.33 3.24
C ALA A 3 -6.65 -7.21 3.08
N PRO A 4 -7.65 -7.38 2.20
CA PRO A 4 -8.79 -6.48 2.17
C PRO A 4 -9.39 -6.28 3.58
N ARG A 5 -9.82 -5.05 3.86
CA ARG A 5 -10.35 -4.59 5.16
C ARG A 5 -9.32 -4.46 6.30
N SER A 6 -8.04 -4.75 6.06
CA SER A 6 -6.98 -4.42 7.02
C SER A 6 -6.94 -2.92 7.27
N LYS A 7 -6.94 -2.54 8.56
CA LYS A 7 -6.76 -1.16 9.02
C LYS A 7 -5.31 -0.98 9.43
N LEU A 8 -4.66 0.01 8.84
CA LEU A 8 -3.25 0.30 9.04
C LEU A 8 -3.07 1.81 9.19
N THR A 9 -1.93 2.22 9.72
CA THR A 9 -1.47 3.59 9.62
C THR A 9 -0.68 3.77 8.33
N ILE A 10 -0.98 4.80 7.55
CA ILE A 10 -0.13 5.25 6.45
C ILE A 10 0.72 6.42 6.94
N LYS A 11 2.03 6.35 6.69
CA LYS A 11 2.94 7.48 6.85
C LYS A 11 3.45 7.89 5.48
N HIS A 12 3.14 9.13 5.12
CA HIS A 12 3.50 9.74 3.85
C HIS A 12 4.20 11.06 4.16
N THR A 13 5.45 11.21 3.72
CA THR A 13 6.30 12.38 4.03
C THR A 13 6.24 12.76 5.53
N THR A 14 5.63 13.90 5.86
CA THR A 14 5.47 14.42 7.22
C THR A 14 4.10 14.14 7.82
N ARG A 15 3.19 13.51 7.08
CA ARG A 15 1.81 13.26 7.49
C ARG A 15 1.58 11.79 7.81
N THR A 16 0.77 11.56 8.84
CA THR A 16 0.32 10.23 9.25
C THR A 16 -1.20 10.22 9.26
N ALA A 17 -1.81 9.19 8.68
CA ALA A 17 -3.25 9.03 8.63
C ALA A 17 -3.63 7.54 8.74
N ARG A 18 -4.91 7.25 8.93
CA ARG A 18 -5.41 5.87 8.89
C ARG A 18 -5.72 5.48 7.45
N ALA A 19 -5.32 4.27 7.09
CA ALA A 19 -5.55 3.65 5.81
C ALA A 19 -6.37 2.36 6.00
N LEU A 20 -7.32 2.15 5.11
CA LEU A 20 -8.04 0.89 4.96
C LEU A 20 -7.68 0.28 3.62
N VAL A 21 -7.25 -0.97 3.61
CA VAL A 21 -7.09 -1.73 2.37
C VAL A 21 -8.49 -2.00 1.81
N ARG A 22 -8.84 -1.34 0.71
CA ARG A 22 -10.16 -1.46 0.08
C ARG A 22 -10.21 -2.70 -0.80
N ASP A 23 -9.17 -2.93 -1.58
CA ASP A 23 -9.08 -4.04 -2.51
C ASP A 23 -7.63 -4.46 -2.79
N LEU A 24 -7.44 -5.72 -3.18
CA LEU A 24 -6.19 -6.25 -3.72
C LEU A 24 -6.47 -6.67 -5.16
N HIS A 25 -5.92 -5.92 -6.12
CA HIS A 25 -6.15 -6.15 -7.55
C HIS A 25 -5.42 -7.37 -8.07
N TYR A 26 -4.16 -7.51 -7.68
CA TYR A 26 -3.34 -8.68 -8.00
C TYR A 26 -2.12 -8.75 -7.10
N ARG A 27 -1.60 -9.96 -6.94
CA ARG A 27 -0.25 -10.24 -6.46
C ARG A 27 0.67 -10.42 -7.67
N LEU A 28 1.89 -9.92 -7.58
CA LEU A 28 2.92 -10.10 -8.59
C LEU A 28 3.87 -11.20 -8.11
N ASP A 29 3.99 -12.27 -8.89
CA ASP A 29 5.09 -13.24 -8.70
C ASP A 29 6.39 -12.60 -9.19
N VAL A 30 7.33 -12.41 -8.28
CA VAL A 30 8.60 -11.74 -8.55
C VAL A 30 9.53 -12.55 -9.46
N ASN A 31 9.36 -13.87 -9.52
CA ASN A 31 10.20 -14.75 -10.34
C ASN A 31 9.72 -14.82 -11.78
N THR A 32 8.39 -14.80 -11.98
CA THR A 32 7.76 -14.98 -13.29
C THR A 32 7.18 -13.70 -13.88
N LEU A 33 7.05 -12.64 -13.07
CA LEU A 33 6.33 -11.41 -13.37
C LEU A 33 4.84 -11.63 -13.68
N HIS A 34 4.31 -12.81 -13.36
CA HIS A 34 2.91 -13.14 -13.53
C HIS A 34 2.05 -12.40 -12.50
N ARG A 35 0.87 -11.95 -12.94
CA ARG A 35 -0.12 -11.27 -12.10
C ARG A 35 -1.19 -12.26 -11.70
N ASP A 36 -1.21 -12.61 -10.44
CA ASP A 36 -2.21 -13.46 -9.82
C ASP A 36 -3.36 -12.57 -9.30
N GLU A 37 -4.44 -12.50 -10.08
CA GLU A 37 -5.67 -11.75 -9.77
C GLU A 37 -6.59 -12.49 -8.78
N GLU A 38 -6.33 -13.78 -8.52
CA GLU A 38 -7.10 -14.59 -7.55
C GLU A 38 -6.55 -14.46 -6.12
N ALA A 39 -5.38 -13.82 -5.97
CA ALA A 39 -4.75 -13.60 -4.68
C ALA A 39 -5.65 -12.78 -3.74
N THR A 40 -5.97 -13.35 -2.57
CA THR A 40 -6.83 -12.69 -1.57
C THR A 40 -6.06 -11.86 -0.54
N SER A 41 -4.72 -11.93 -0.57
CA SER A 41 -3.86 -11.26 0.41
C SER A 41 -2.39 -11.25 -0.02
N LEU A 42 -1.59 -10.41 0.63
CA LEU A 42 -0.14 -10.34 0.49
C LEU A 42 0.56 -10.77 1.79
N ALA A 43 1.45 -11.74 1.69
CA ALA A 43 2.37 -12.17 2.74
C ALA A 43 3.61 -11.26 2.82
N LEU A 44 4.52 -11.58 3.74
CA LEU A 44 5.78 -10.85 3.87
C LEU A 44 6.60 -10.98 2.57
N ASN A 45 7.17 -9.86 2.10
CA ASN A 45 7.95 -9.76 0.86
C ASN A 45 7.19 -10.03 -0.44
N GLU A 46 5.86 -10.19 -0.40
CA GLU A 46 5.06 -10.23 -1.62
C GLU A 46 4.75 -8.82 -2.12
N ILE A 47 4.68 -8.68 -3.44
CA ILE A 47 4.37 -7.42 -4.11
C ILE A 47 2.98 -7.55 -4.71
N GLY A 48 2.19 -6.47 -4.69
CA GLY A 48 0.89 -6.45 -5.32
C GLY A 48 0.37 -5.04 -5.50
N ARG A 49 -0.72 -4.93 -6.27
CA ARG A 49 -1.43 -3.67 -6.48
C ARG A 49 -2.66 -3.63 -5.59
N VAL A 50 -2.74 -2.62 -4.73
CA VAL A 50 -3.85 -2.45 -3.79
C VAL A 50 -4.51 -1.09 -3.96
N SER A 51 -5.80 -1.02 -3.64
CA SER A 51 -6.50 0.26 -3.44
C SER A 51 -6.59 0.55 -1.95
N LEU A 52 -6.16 1.75 -1.56
CA LEU A 52 -6.23 2.21 -0.18
C LEU A 52 -7.25 3.33 -0.05
N ARG A 53 -8.07 3.28 0.99
CA ARG A 53 -8.91 4.40 1.40
C ARG A 53 -8.30 5.07 2.62
N ILE A 54 -8.00 6.35 2.52
CA ILE A 54 -7.36 7.12 3.60
C ILE A 54 -8.41 7.96 4.32
N THR A 55 -8.28 8.11 5.64
CA THR A 55 -9.23 8.89 6.45
C THR A 55 -9.05 10.40 6.33
N GLN A 56 -7.92 10.86 5.81
CA GLN A 56 -7.59 12.26 5.60
C GLN A 56 -6.95 12.43 4.22
N PRO A 57 -7.23 13.53 3.49
CA PRO A 57 -6.58 13.79 2.21
C PRO A 57 -5.06 13.90 2.37
N LEU A 58 -4.30 13.27 1.49
CA LEU A 58 -2.85 13.37 1.39
C LEU A 58 -2.48 14.10 0.10
N PHE A 59 -1.44 14.94 0.16
CA PHE A 59 -0.88 15.58 -1.03
C PHE A 59 0.11 14.61 -1.65
N VAL A 60 -0.31 13.92 -2.69
CA VAL A 60 0.43 12.82 -3.29
C VAL A 60 0.68 13.08 -4.76
N ASP A 61 1.82 12.60 -5.23
CA ASP A 61 2.16 12.56 -6.65
C ASP A 61 2.32 11.10 -7.07
N ASP A 62 2.22 10.84 -8.37
CA ASP A 62 2.63 9.54 -8.91
C ASP A 62 4.13 9.35 -8.65
N TYR A 63 4.51 8.19 -8.13
CA TYR A 63 5.89 7.87 -7.79
C TYR A 63 6.83 7.98 -8.98
N GLY A 64 6.34 7.64 -10.18
CA GLY A 64 7.10 7.79 -11.42
C GLY A 64 7.41 9.24 -11.79
N ARG A 65 6.64 10.21 -11.27
CA ARG A 65 6.83 11.65 -11.50
C ARG A 65 7.60 12.31 -10.37
N ASN A 66 7.25 12.00 -9.12
CA ASN A 66 7.97 12.49 -7.94
C ASN A 66 8.11 11.38 -6.89
N ARG A 67 9.34 10.89 -6.72
CA ARG A 67 9.65 9.80 -5.80
C ARG A 67 9.52 10.18 -4.33
N LEU A 68 9.67 11.46 -3.99
CA LEU A 68 9.61 11.95 -2.61
C LEU A 68 8.16 11.95 -2.08
N THR A 69 7.22 12.40 -2.91
CA THR A 69 5.79 12.54 -2.58
C THR A 69 4.94 11.42 -3.17
N GLY A 70 5.51 10.47 -3.91
CA GLY A 70 4.82 9.26 -4.34
C GLY A 70 5.11 8.03 -3.49
N GLY A 71 6.04 8.12 -2.52
CA GLY A 71 6.41 7.02 -1.63
C GLY A 71 5.68 7.08 -0.30
N PHE A 72 5.34 5.93 0.27
CA PHE A 72 4.78 5.84 1.63
C PHE A 72 5.14 4.51 2.30
N ILE A 73 4.90 4.44 3.61
CA ILE A 73 4.95 3.18 4.37
C ILE A 73 3.61 2.92 5.06
N LEU A 74 3.30 1.64 5.25
CA LEU A 74 2.19 1.17 6.06
C LEU A 74 2.73 0.60 7.37
N VAL A 75 2.10 0.97 8.47
CA VAL A 75 2.50 0.62 9.83
C VAL A 75 1.29 0.00 10.53
N ASP A 76 1.52 -1.09 11.26
CA ASP A 76 0.52 -1.73 12.10
C ASP A 76 0.36 -0.94 13.41
N GLU A 77 -0.87 -0.55 13.75
CA GLU A 77 -1.16 0.30 14.91
C GLU A 77 -0.97 -0.43 16.26
N ALA A 78 -1.08 -1.76 16.29
CA ALA A 78 -0.96 -2.53 17.53
C ALA A 78 0.51 -2.81 17.88
N THR A 79 1.34 -3.04 16.87
CA THR A 79 2.74 -3.44 17.05
C THR A 79 3.74 -2.34 16.74
N ASN A 80 3.31 -1.24 16.12
CA ASN A 80 4.17 -0.21 15.52
C ASN A 80 5.17 -0.77 14.48
N GLY A 81 4.96 -1.99 14.00
CA GLY A 81 5.77 -2.63 12.99
C GLY A 81 5.44 -2.09 11.60
N THR A 82 6.47 -1.90 10.76
CA THR A 82 6.25 -1.58 9.34
C THR A 82 5.75 -2.83 8.62
N VAL A 83 4.54 -2.76 8.06
CA VAL A 83 3.87 -3.85 7.34
C VAL A 83 4.31 -3.90 5.88
N GLY A 84 4.64 -2.74 5.30
CA GLY A 84 5.12 -2.66 3.93
C GLY A 84 5.43 -1.23 3.50
N ALA A 85 6.10 -1.11 2.36
CA ALA A 85 6.32 0.15 1.66
C ALA A 85 5.51 0.17 0.36
N GLY A 86 5.10 1.35 -0.08
CA GLY A 86 4.25 1.51 -1.24
C GLY A 86 4.69 2.66 -2.14
N MET A 87 4.35 2.51 -3.42
CA MET A 87 4.52 3.53 -4.46
C MET A 87 3.14 3.88 -4.99
N ILE A 88 2.84 5.18 -5.04
CA ILE A 88 1.58 5.70 -5.56
C ILE A 88 1.64 5.69 -7.08
N MET A 89 0.63 5.09 -7.72
CA MET A 89 0.51 5.02 -9.17
C MET A 89 -0.65 5.85 -9.72
N ASP A 90 -1.67 6.06 -8.90
CA ASP A 90 -2.84 6.89 -9.20
C ASP A 90 -3.44 7.32 -7.85
N SER A 91 -4.05 8.51 -7.81
CA SER A 91 -4.65 9.12 -6.63
C SER A 91 -6.16 9.35 -6.73
N ARG A 92 -6.79 8.81 -7.79
CA ARG A 92 -8.22 8.91 -8.06
C ARG A 92 -9.10 8.04 -7.16
#